data_AF-A0A453PI06-F1
#
_entry.id   AF-A0A453PI06-F1
#
_cell.length_a   1.000
_cell.length_b   1.000
_cell.length_c   1.000
_cell.angle_alpha   90.00
_cell.angle_beta   90.00
_cell.angle_gamma   90.00
#
_symmetry.space_group_name_H-M   'P 1'
#
loop_
_entity.id
_entity.type
_entity.pdbx_description
1 polymer ?
#
loop_
_entity_poly.entity_id
_entity_poly.type
_entity_poly.pdbx_seq_one_letter_code
_entity_poly.pdbx_strand_id
1 'polypeptide(L)'
;MDIVIKDGVWVGHLLSGYSLPMDAPPQVNGKSSGEVGGMWMHSIKVSYEATKAGFPGGEVIAHLDQKSFKGWQKNAITSYLQEQNIRIGK
;
A
#
# COMPACT_ATOMS: atom_id res chain seq x y z
N MET A 1 10.12 12.87 2.73
CA MET A 1 9.45 12.17 1.60
C MET A 1 10.25 12.56 0.39
N ASP A 2 11.35 11.87 0.18
CA ASP A 2 12.44 12.38 -0.67
C ASP A 2 12.28 11.88 -2.11
N ILE A 3 11.40 10.89 -2.29
CA ILE A 3 11.05 10.28 -3.58
C ILE A 3 10.41 11.27 -4.56
N VAL A 4 9.69 12.28 -4.05
CA VAL A 4 8.96 13.27 -4.87
C VAL A 4 9.84 14.41 -5.36
N ILE A 5 11.08 14.47 -4.85
CA ILE A 5 12.09 15.46 -5.27
C ILE A 5 12.82 14.98 -6.53
N LYS A 6 12.63 13.71 -6.94
CA LYS A 6 13.23 13.15 -8.15
C LYS A 6 12.48 13.66 -9.39
N ASP A 7 13.24 14.07 -10.41
CA ASP A 7 12.68 14.48 -11.70
C ASP A 7 11.84 13.38 -12.34
N GLY A 8 10.72 13.76 -12.95
CA GLY A 8 9.79 12.83 -13.61
C GLY A 8 8.95 11.98 -12.65
N VAL A 9 8.95 12.30 -11.35
CA VAL A 9 8.08 11.65 -10.35
C VAL A 9 7.02 12.64 -9.88
N TRP A 10 5.75 12.25 -10.00
CA TRP A 10 4.62 13.00 -9.46
C TRP A 10 3.95 12.23 -8.33
N VAL A 11 3.39 12.97 -7.39
CA VAL A 11 2.62 12.39 -6.29
C VAL A 11 1.20 12.08 -6.76
N GLY A 12 0.82 10.81 -6.68
CA GLY A 12 -0.57 10.37 -6.82
C GLY A 12 -1.35 10.50 -5.50
N HIS A 13 -2.15 9.49 -5.18
CA HIS A 13 -2.82 9.44 -3.87
C HIS A 13 -1.83 9.15 -2.73
N LEU A 14 -1.97 9.90 -1.63
CA LEU A 14 -1.24 9.67 -0.38
C LEU A 14 -2.16 9.01 0.65
N LEU A 15 -1.84 7.78 1.03
CA LEU A 15 -2.57 7.01 2.02
C LEU A 15 -1.81 6.98 3.34
N SER A 16 -2.31 7.72 4.32
CA SER A 16 -1.81 7.67 5.69
C SER A 16 -2.16 6.33 6.35
N GLY A 17 -1.43 5.96 7.40
CA GLY A 17 -1.73 4.75 8.17
C GLY A 17 -3.13 4.74 8.78
N TYR A 18 -3.68 5.90 9.14
CA TYR A 18 -5.05 6.01 9.68
C TYR A 18 -6.13 5.85 8.61
N SER A 19 -5.82 6.08 7.33
CA SER A 19 -6.72 5.85 6.19
C SER A 19 -6.71 4.41 5.68
N LEU A 20 -5.87 3.56 6.29
CA LEU A 20 -5.75 2.13 6.00
C LEU A 20 -6.15 1.33 7.24
N PRO A 21 -7.46 1.23 7.57
CA PRO A 21 -7.91 0.41 8.68
C PRO A 21 -7.60 -1.06 8.39
N MET A 22 -6.74 -1.65 9.23
CA MET A 22 -6.29 -3.04 9.15
C MET A 22 -6.60 -3.74 10.46
N ASP A 23 -7.33 -4.85 10.36
CA ASP A 23 -7.61 -5.71 11.51
C ASP A 23 -6.52 -6.77 11.61
N ALA A 24 -5.90 -6.86 12.79
CA ALA A 24 -4.84 -7.83 13.01
C ALA A 24 -5.37 -9.26 12.79
N PRO A 25 -4.57 -10.15 12.15
CA PRO A 25 -5.01 -11.50 11.91
C PRO A 25 -5.18 -12.24 13.25
N PRO A 26 -6.11 -13.20 13.34
CA PRO A 26 -6.26 -14.01 14.54
C PRO A 26 -4.93 -14.66 14.93
N GLN A 27 -4.65 -14.75 16.22
CA GLN A 27 -3.46 -15.42 16.72
C GLN A 27 -3.86 -16.75 17.37
N VAL A 28 -3.30 -17.86 16.85
CA VAL A 28 -3.42 -19.19 17.45
C VAL A 28 -2.03 -19.65 17.86
N ASN A 29 -1.83 -19.94 19.15
CA ASN A 29 -0.53 -20.34 19.73
C ASN A 29 0.62 -19.37 19.39
N GLY A 30 0.35 -18.06 19.41
CA GLY A 30 1.34 -17.03 19.10
C GLY A 30 1.73 -16.90 17.63
N LYS A 31 1.08 -17.67 16.73
CA LYS A 31 1.24 -17.56 15.28
C LYS A 31 0.01 -16.87 14.68
N SER A 32 0.24 -15.95 13.75
CA SER A 32 -0.83 -15.38 12.93
C SER A 32 -1.47 -16.50 12.09
N SER A 33 -2.74 -16.76 12.31
CA SER A 33 -3.55 -17.76 11.63
C SER A 33 -4.74 -17.06 10.97
N GLY A 34 -4.59 -16.68 9.71
CA GLY A 34 -5.63 -16.01 8.93
C GLY A 34 -5.15 -14.76 8.23
N GLU A 35 -6.04 -14.18 7.42
CA GLU A 35 -5.78 -12.98 6.64
C GLU A 35 -5.92 -11.71 7.49
N VAL A 36 -5.28 -10.64 7.03
CA VAL A 36 -5.44 -9.31 7.61
C VAL A 36 -6.77 -8.70 7.13
N GLY A 37 -7.68 -8.47 8.07
CA GLY A 37 -9.00 -7.89 7.77
C GLY A 37 -8.96 -6.38 7.58
N GLY A 38 -10.16 -5.78 7.44
CA GLY A 38 -10.35 -4.35 7.25
C GLY A 38 -10.46 -3.92 5.79
N MET A 39 -10.62 -2.62 5.56
CA MET A 39 -10.89 -2.04 4.22
C MET A 39 -9.64 -1.57 3.47
N TRP A 40 -8.45 -1.83 4.03
CA TRP A 40 -7.17 -1.36 3.48
C TRP A 40 -6.92 -1.77 2.03
N MET A 41 -7.27 -3.01 1.63
CA MET A 41 -7.13 -3.47 0.25
C MET A 41 -7.96 -2.63 -0.71
N HIS A 42 -9.22 -2.35 -0.34
CA HIS A 42 -10.12 -1.53 -1.13
C HIS A 42 -9.59 -0.08 -1.25
N SER A 43 -9.14 0.51 -0.14
CA SER A 43 -8.54 1.85 -0.13
C SER A 43 -7.34 1.95 -1.08
N ILE A 44 -6.44 0.96 -1.07
CA ILE A 44 -5.29 0.91 -1.98
C ILE A 44 -5.77 0.77 -3.43
N LYS A 45 -6.69 -0.16 -3.70
CA LYS A 45 -7.19 -0.43 -5.06
C LYS A 45 -7.80 0.82 -5.69
N VAL A 46 -8.75 1.45 -5.01
CA VAL A 46 -9.45 2.63 -5.54
C VAL A 46 -8.49 3.80 -5.75
N SER A 47 -7.54 3.99 -4.83
CA SER A 47 -6.53 5.04 -4.96
C SER A 47 -5.58 4.80 -6.13
N TYR A 48 -5.19 3.54 -6.35
CA TYR A 48 -4.36 3.16 -7.50
C TYR A 48 -5.10 3.38 -8.82
N GLU A 49 -6.35 2.92 -8.93
CA GLU A 49 -7.18 3.09 -10.13
C GLU A 49 -7.43 4.57 -10.44
N ALA A 50 -7.76 5.38 -9.42
CA ALA A 50 -7.96 6.82 -9.57
C ALA A 50 -6.66 7.53 -9.99
N THR A 51 -5.51 7.14 -9.43
CA THR A 51 -4.21 7.68 -9.85
C THR A 51 -3.92 7.31 -11.29
N LYS A 52 -4.11 6.04 -11.68
CA LYS A 52 -3.90 5.58 -13.05
C LYS A 52 -4.79 6.31 -14.06
N ALA A 53 -6.04 6.59 -13.70
CA ALA A 53 -6.96 7.38 -14.53
C ALA A 53 -6.53 8.85 -14.65
N GLY A 54 -5.98 9.44 -13.57
CA GLY A 54 -5.49 10.82 -13.56
C GLY A 54 -4.18 11.06 -14.31
N PHE A 55 -3.40 10.00 -14.57
CA PHE A 55 -2.13 10.07 -15.30
C PHE A 55 -2.07 9.09 -16.49
N PRO A 56 -2.87 9.30 -17.56
CA PRO A 56 -2.87 8.42 -18.73
C PRO A 56 -1.47 8.30 -19.36
N GLY A 57 -1.02 7.07 -19.62
CA GLY A 57 0.31 6.80 -20.19
C GLY A 57 1.46 6.88 -19.17
N GLY A 58 1.20 7.32 -17.94
CA GLY A 58 2.15 7.29 -16.84
C GLY A 58 2.28 5.90 -16.21
N GLU A 59 3.44 5.61 -15.63
CA GLU A 59 3.64 4.43 -14.79
C GLU A 59 3.32 4.75 -13.32
N VAL A 60 2.38 4.01 -12.75
CA VAL A 60 2.03 4.15 -11.33
C VAL A 60 2.80 3.14 -10.50
N ILE A 61 3.59 3.64 -9.56
CA ILE A 61 4.33 2.84 -8.57
C ILE A 61 3.82 3.13 -7.16
N ALA A 62 3.78 2.10 -6.32
CA ALA A 62 3.52 2.25 -4.90
C ALA A 62 4.83 2.56 -4.16
N HIS A 63 4.80 3.49 -3.21
CA HIS A 63 5.89 3.75 -2.28
C HIS A 63 5.37 3.59 -0.85
N LEU A 64 6.02 2.76 -0.05
CA LEU A 64 5.68 2.56 1.35
C LEU A 64 6.70 3.28 2.23
N ASP A 65 6.25 4.23 3.03
CA ASP A 65 7.10 4.81 4.07
C ASP A 65 7.42 3.75 5.15
N GLN A 66 8.70 3.49 5.36
CA GLN A 66 9.14 2.38 6.20
C GLN A 66 8.78 2.53 7.68
N LYS A 67 8.57 3.77 8.14
CA LYS A 67 8.31 4.11 9.55
C LYS A 67 6.81 4.26 9.88
N SER A 68 5.94 4.29 8.87
CA SER A 68 4.50 4.53 9.05
C SER A 68 3.68 3.30 9.45
N PHE A 69 4.24 2.09 9.35
CA PHE A 69 3.49 0.83 9.51
C PHE A 69 4.21 -0.19 10.39
N LYS A 70 3.44 -0.99 11.15
CA LYS A 70 3.97 -2.17 11.86
C LYS A 70 4.49 -3.21 10.85
N GLY A 71 5.41 -4.08 11.27
CA GLY A 71 6.01 -5.09 10.39
C GLY A 71 4.98 -5.97 9.67
N TRP A 72 3.97 -6.47 10.39
CA TRP A 72 2.91 -7.30 9.80
C TRP A 72 2.03 -6.54 8.80
N GLN A 73 1.78 -5.24 9.04
CA GLN A 73 1.04 -4.39 8.10
C GLN A 73 1.83 -4.20 6.81
N LYS A 74 3.14 -3.93 6.91
CA LYS A 74 4.02 -3.80 5.73
C LYS A 74 4.06 -5.07 4.90
N ASN A 75 4.14 -6.22 5.55
CA ASN A 75 4.12 -7.51 4.87
C ASN A 75 2.80 -7.73 4.13
N ALA A 76 1.66 -7.49 4.78
CA ALA A 76 0.35 -7.61 4.15
C ALA A 76 0.20 -6.67 2.95
N ILE A 77 0.57 -5.39 3.10
CA ILE A 77 0.50 -4.42 2.00
C ILE A 77 1.41 -4.84 0.84
N THR A 78 2.64 -5.26 1.13
CA THR A 78 3.60 -5.69 0.10
C THR A 78 3.10 -6.92 -0.67
N SER A 79 2.58 -7.93 0.02
CA SER A 79 2.00 -9.13 -0.58
C SER A 79 0.82 -8.77 -1.48
N TYR A 80 -0.12 -7.94 -0.99
CA TYR A 80 -1.26 -7.50 -1.79
C TYR A 80 -0.85 -6.73 -3.05
N LEU A 81 0.10 -5.80 -2.95
CA LEU A 81 0.60 -5.07 -4.11
C LEU A 81 1.23 -6.01 -5.15
N GLN A 82 1.95 -7.03 -4.72
CA GLN A 82 2.50 -8.06 -5.62
C GLN A 82 1.40 -8.88 -6.29
N GLU A 83 0.38 -9.31 -5.55
CA GLU A 83 -0.78 -10.03 -6.11
C GLU A 83 -1.54 -9.20 -7.15
N GLN A 84 -1.65 -7.89 -6.93
CA GLN A 84 -2.28 -6.96 -7.88
C GLN A 84 -1.34 -6.53 -9.03
N ASN A 85 -0.11 -7.06 -9.09
CA ASN A 85 0.92 -6.65 -10.05
C ASN A 85 1.24 -5.14 -10.03
N ILE A 86 1.14 -4.51 -8.86
CA ILE A 86 1.49 -3.10 -8.66
C ILE A 86 2.97 -3.03 -8.26
N ARG A 87 3.77 -2.30 -9.06
CA ARG A 87 5.21 -2.14 -8.81
C ARG A 87 5.46 -1.33 -7.53
N ILE A 88 6.41 -1.79 -6.72
CA ILE A 88 6.86 -1.08 -5.51
C ILE A 88 8.17 -0.36 -5.83
N GLY A 89 8.17 0.97 -5.68
CA GLY A 89 9.35 1.82 -5.84
C GLY A 89 10.32 1.66 -4.67
N LYS A 90 11.61 1.50 -4.99
CA LYS A 90 12.71 1.47 -4.01
C LYS A 90 13.27 2.87 -3.73
#